data_AF-A0A367YPZ6-F1
#
_entry.id   AF-A0A367YPZ6-F1
#
_cell.length_a   1.000
_cell.length_b   1.000
_cell.length_c   1.000
_cell.angle_alpha   90.00
_cell.angle_beta   90.00
_cell.angle_gamma   90.00
#
_symmetry.space_group_name_H-M   'P 1'
#
loop_
_entity.id
_entity.type
_entity.pdbx_description
1 polymer ?
#
loop_
_entity_poly.entity_id
_entity_poly.type
_entity_poly.pdbx_seq_one_letter_code
_entity_poly.pdbx_strand_id
1 'polypeptide(L)'
;MDALVIVIVVLVVLLVVLGIAAISMYNGFVRNRNLIQESWRQIDVELNRRYELIPNLVETVRAFAAHERNTLEDVTRLRNQAQSVASHESGLPSEQRSQVEEQLSGAVRNLIVSVEAYPELRSNVNFLELQKQLAETEDRIAAGRRFYNANVRAYNTKIDSVPSNIIAGMFNFEKATYFEVNDPQVRQAPDVSFGEIAYRGEQQQRPSAAPPAPPVQNDPQALPNPNAQAPYQPPQAQGGAPQPAPWQQPQQPQQQDPRQQPPGQGYQPPR
;
A
#
# COMPACT_ATOMS: atom_id res chain seq x y z
N MET A 1 20.01 -34.41 45.52
CA MET A 1 20.68 -33.95 44.28
C MET A 1 21.59 -32.80 44.68
N ASP A 2 22.88 -32.91 44.41
CA ASP A 2 23.83 -31.88 44.79
C ASP A 2 23.54 -30.59 44.01
N ALA A 3 23.73 -29.43 44.65
CA ALA A 3 23.47 -28.13 44.04
C ALA A 3 24.18 -27.96 42.69
N LEU A 4 25.38 -28.54 42.55
CA LEU A 4 26.16 -28.58 41.32
C LEU A 4 25.45 -29.32 40.18
N VAL A 5 24.82 -30.46 40.48
CA VAL A 5 24.06 -31.24 39.49
C VAL A 5 22.86 -30.44 38.99
N ILE A 6 22.16 -29.74 39.89
CA ILE A 6 21.02 -28.88 39.53
C ILE A 6 21.47 -27.75 38.60
N VAL A 7 22.58 -27.07 38.92
CA VAL A 7 23.13 -25.99 38.08
C VAL A 7 23.50 -26.47 36.68
N ILE A 8 24.15 -27.64 36.57
CA ILE A 8 24.52 -28.21 35.27
C ILE A 8 23.26 -28.54 34.45
N VAL A 9 22.25 -29.17 35.07
CA VAL A 9 20.99 -29.48 34.38
C VAL A 9 20.31 -28.20 33.88
N VAL A 10 20.26 -27.14 34.68
CA VAL A 10 19.69 -25.84 34.26
C VAL A 10 20.45 -25.25 33.07
N LEU A 11 21.79 -25.27 33.09
CA LEU A 11 22.60 -24.76 31.98
C LEU A 11 22.41 -25.57 30.69
N VAL A 12 22.34 -26.90 30.79
CA VAL A 12 22.09 -27.77 29.63
C VAL A 12 20.70 -27.50 29.05
N VAL A 13 19.67 -27.40 29.89
CA VAL A 13 18.31 -27.07 29.43
C VAL A 13 18.28 -25.70 28.76
N LEU A 14 18.94 -24.70 29.35
CA LEU A 14 19.03 -23.36 28.76
C LEU A 14 19.71 -23.39 27.37
N LEU A 15 20.82 -24.11 27.24
CA LEU A 15 21.53 -24.28 25.96
C LEU A 15 20.65 -24.96 24.90
N VAL A 16 19.90 -26.00 25.28
CA VAL A 16 18.98 -26.69 24.36
C VAL A 16 17.89 -25.73 23.88
N VAL A 17 17.30 -24.95 24.78
CA VAL A 17 16.27 -23.94 24.43
C VAL A 17 16.84 -22.88 23.49
N LEU A 18 18.04 -22.36 23.76
CA LEU A 18 18.70 -21.39 22.88
C LEU A 18 19.03 -21.99 21.51
N GLY A 19 19.47 -23.25 21.46
CA GLY A 19 19.75 -23.96 20.22
C GLY A 19 18.50 -24.12 19.35
N ILE A 20 17.37 -24.54 19.94
CA ILE A 20 16.09 -24.65 19.23
C ILE A 20 15.63 -23.28 18.72
N ALA A 21 15.75 -22.24 19.55
CA ALA A 21 15.41 -20.87 19.17
C ALA A 21 16.24 -20.39 17.98
N ALA A 22 17.56 -20.61 18.00
CA ALA A 22 18.46 -20.24 16.90
C ALA A 22 18.10 -20.95 15.58
N ILE A 23 17.84 -22.26 15.62
CA ILE A 23 17.42 -23.04 14.45
C ILE A 23 16.10 -22.50 13.89
N SER A 24 15.14 -22.18 14.75
CA SER A 24 13.84 -21.64 14.33
C SER A 24 13.98 -20.26 13.66
N MET A 25 14.85 -19.39 14.18
CA MET A 25 15.12 -18.07 13.61
C MET A 25 15.79 -18.19 12.24
N TYR A 26 16.84 -19.03 12.14
CA TYR A 26 17.55 -19.31 10.90
C TYR A 26 16.61 -19.81 9.81
N ASN A 27 15.80 -20.84 10.10
CA ASN A 27 14.83 -21.38 9.15
C ASN A 27 13.78 -20.33 8.74
N GLY A 28 13.39 -19.45 9.67
CA GLY A 28 12.52 -18.34 9.37
C GLY A 28 13.14 -17.30 8.42
N PHE A 29 14.45 -17.03 8.51
CA PHE A 29 15.13 -16.17 7.54
C PHE A 29 15.23 -16.81 6.16
N VAL A 30 15.57 -18.10 6.09
CA VAL A 30 15.59 -18.86 4.83
C VAL A 30 14.22 -18.83 4.16
N ARG A 31 13.14 -19.06 4.93
CA ARG A 31 11.77 -18.96 4.42
C ARG A 31 11.45 -17.58 3.84
N ASN A 32 11.81 -16.52 4.56
CA ASN A 32 11.57 -15.15 4.09
C ASN A 32 12.36 -14.83 2.82
N ARG A 33 13.63 -15.26 2.72
CA ARG A 33 14.45 -15.08 1.51
C ARG A 33 13.80 -15.79 0.30
N ASN A 34 13.32 -17.01 0.49
CA ASN A 34 12.62 -17.75 -0.57
C ASN A 34 11.31 -17.06 -0.97
N LEU A 35 10.55 -16.49 -0.03
CA LEU A 35 9.33 -15.73 -0.33
C LEU A 35 9.63 -14.45 -1.11
N ILE A 36 10.70 -13.73 -0.77
CA ILE A 36 11.15 -12.55 -1.52
C ILE A 36 11.50 -12.95 -2.95
N GLN A 37 12.32 -13.99 -3.13
CA GLN A 37 12.69 -14.50 -4.46
C GLN A 37 11.47 -14.96 -5.28
N GLU A 38 10.52 -15.63 -4.65
CA GLU A 38 9.26 -16.05 -5.27
C GLU A 38 8.46 -14.85 -5.77
N SER A 39 8.20 -13.89 -4.87
CA SER A 39 7.46 -12.67 -5.23
C SER A 39 8.16 -11.84 -6.31
N TRP A 40 9.50 -11.85 -6.33
CA TRP A 40 10.27 -11.20 -7.38
C TRP A 40 10.11 -11.89 -8.73
N ARG A 41 10.20 -13.22 -8.78
CA ARG A 41 10.05 -13.98 -10.03
C ARG A 41 8.70 -13.73 -10.67
N GLN A 42 7.64 -13.60 -9.86
CA GLN A 42 6.30 -13.27 -10.37
C GLN A 42 6.26 -11.89 -11.02
N ILE A 43 6.94 -10.89 -10.44
CA ILE A 43 7.08 -9.57 -11.06
C ILE A 43 7.88 -9.67 -12.36
N ASP A 44 9.02 -10.36 -12.34
CA ASP A 44 9.92 -10.46 -13.49
C ASP A 44 9.26 -11.11 -14.71
N VAL A 45 8.40 -12.12 -14.51
CA VAL A 45 7.59 -12.71 -15.59
C VAL A 45 6.67 -11.67 -16.24
N GLU A 46 5.98 -10.86 -15.45
CA GLU A 46 5.06 -9.84 -15.98
C GLU A 46 5.82 -8.67 -16.64
N LEU A 47 7.00 -8.30 -16.12
CA LEU A 47 7.88 -7.32 -16.78
C LEU A 47 8.32 -7.82 -18.15
N ASN A 48 8.73 -9.09 -18.28
CA ASN A 48 9.07 -9.69 -19.55
C ASN A 48 7.89 -9.75 -20.51
N ARG A 49 6.70 -10.16 -20.03
CA ARG A 49 5.46 -10.16 -20.82
C ARG A 49 5.17 -8.77 -21.39
N ARG A 50 5.33 -7.71 -20.59
CA ARG A 50 5.18 -6.34 -21.06
C ARG A 50 6.12 -6.02 -22.21
N TYR A 51 7.38 -6.42 -22.11
CA TYR A 51 8.35 -6.20 -23.19
C TYR A 51 8.01 -6.94 -24.47
N GLU A 52 7.36 -8.10 -24.38
CA GLU A 52 6.92 -8.88 -25.55
C GLU A 52 5.70 -8.24 -26.22
N LEU A 53 4.81 -7.62 -25.45
CA LEU A 53 3.60 -6.95 -25.96
C LEU A 53 3.87 -5.59 -26.61
N ILE A 54 4.81 -4.81 -26.09
CA ILE A 54 5.13 -3.46 -26.57
C ILE A 54 5.40 -3.37 -28.09
N PRO A 55 6.22 -4.22 -28.73
CA PRO A 55 6.46 -4.09 -30.17
C PRO A 55 5.20 -4.27 -31.01
N ASN A 56 4.30 -5.18 -30.61
CA ASN A 56 3.02 -5.37 -31.28
C ASN A 56 2.11 -4.15 -31.10
N LEU A 57 2.11 -3.53 -29.91
CA LEU A 57 1.43 -2.26 -29.67
C LEU A 57 1.98 -1.15 -30.58
N VAL A 58 3.30 -0.98 -30.60
CA VAL A 58 3.98 0.06 -31.40
C VAL A 58 3.68 -0.10 -32.88
N GLU A 59 3.73 -1.31 -33.42
CA GLU A 59 3.43 -1.56 -34.83
C GLU A 59 1.96 -1.28 -35.16
N THR A 60 1.04 -1.69 -34.28
CA THR A 60 -0.40 -1.44 -34.45
C THR A 60 -0.69 0.06 -34.44
N VAL A 61 -0.12 0.83 -33.50
CA VAL A 61 -0.32 2.28 -33.46
C VAL A 61 0.33 2.98 -34.64
N ARG A 62 1.54 2.56 -35.04
CA ARG A 62 2.25 3.12 -36.21
C ARG A 62 1.44 3.07 -37.50
N ALA A 63 0.66 2.01 -37.70
CA ALA A 63 -0.16 1.83 -38.89
C ALA A 63 -1.26 2.91 -39.06
N PHE A 64 -1.73 3.51 -37.96
CA PHE A 64 -2.85 4.48 -37.97
C PHE A 64 -2.44 5.89 -37.50
N ALA A 65 -1.38 6.00 -36.69
CA ALA A 65 -0.94 7.24 -36.05
C ALA A 65 0.51 7.57 -36.43
N ALA A 66 0.81 7.66 -37.73
CA ALA A 66 2.16 7.92 -38.24
C ALA A 66 2.78 9.27 -37.79
N HIS A 67 1.97 10.18 -37.24
CA HIS A 67 2.40 11.46 -36.67
C HIS A 67 2.90 11.35 -35.22
N GLU A 68 2.60 10.25 -34.52
CA GLU A 68 3.02 9.99 -33.13
C GLU A 68 4.45 9.43 -33.01
N ARG A 69 5.35 9.84 -33.92
CA ARG A 69 6.72 9.25 -34.02
C ARG A 69 7.49 9.38 -32.73
N ASN A 70 7.49 10.57 -32.13
CA ASN A 70 8.21 10.84 -30.89
C ASN A 70 7.71 9.93 -29.75
N THR A 71 6.39 9.78 -29.61
CA THR A 71 5.77 8.92 -28.60
C THR A 71 6.16 7.44 -28.80
N LEU A 72 6.13 6.95 -30.03
CA LEU A 72 6.51 5.58 -30.38
C LEU A 72 8.01 5.32 -30.18
N GLU A 73 8.86 6.28 -30.53
CA GLU A 73 10.30 6.24 -30.30
C GLU A 73 10.64 6.21 -28.81
N ASP A 74 9.96 7.03 -28.00
CA ASP A 74 10.16 7.06 -26.55
C ASP A 74 9.79 5.74 -25.88
N VAL A 75 8.63 5.14 -26.24
CA VAL A 75 8.23 3.82 -25.74
C VAL A 75 9.24 2.75 -26.15
N THR A 76 9.70 2.78 -27.40
CA THR A 76 10.69 1.81 -27.91
C THR A 76 12.03 1.96 -27.19
N ARG A 77 12.49 3.19 -26.99
CA ARG A 77 13.74 3.50 -26.28
C ARG A 77 13.67 3.03 -24.83
N LEU A 78 12.59 3.34 -24.11
CA LEU A 78 12.41 2.94 -22.72
C LEU A 78 12.28 1.42 -22.56
N ARG A 79 11.62 0.73 -23.49
CA ARG A 79 11.60 -0.73 -23.51
C ARG A 79 13.02 -1.32 -23.62
N ASN A 80 13.80 -0.83 -24.57
CA ASN A 80 15.17 -1.30 -24.78
C ASN A 80 16.05 -1.00 -23.55
N GLN A 81 15.87 0.17 -22.93
CA GLN A 81 16.56 0.53 -21.70
C GLN A 81 16.17 -0.40 -20.55
N ALA A 82 14.88 -0.71 -20.38
CA ALA A 82 14.39 -1.62 -19.35
C ALA A 82 14.96 -3.03 -19.51
N GLN A 83 14.91 -3.58 -20.74
CA GLN A 83 15.50 -4.88 -21.06
C GLN A 83 17.02 -4.91 -20.84
N SER A 84 17.71 -3.83 -21.21
CA SER A 84 19.16 -3.69 -20.98
C SER A 84 19.49 -3.73 -19.50
N VAL A 85 18.81 -2.91 -18.68
CA VAL A 85 19.01 -2.90 -17.22
C VAL A 85 18.70 -4.26 -16.61
N ALA A 86 17.60 -4.90 -17.01
CA ALA A 86 17.26 -6.25 -16.56
C ALA A 86 18.37 -7.26 -16.87
N SER A 87 19.02 -7.15 -18.03
CA SER A 87 20.10 -8.04 -18.44
C SER A 87 21.39 -7.80 -17.66
N HIS A 88 21.79 -6.54 -17.45
CA HIS A 88 23.01 -6.17 -16.71
C HIS A 88 22.92 -6.59 -15.23
N GLU A 89 21.74 -6.44 -14.63
CA GLU A 89 21.49 -6.76 -13.22
C GLU A 89 21.17 -8.26 -13.01
N SER A 90 21.41 -9.12 -14.01
CA SER A 90 21.08 -10.56 -13.94
C SER A 90 19.63 -10.84 -13.56
N GLY A 91 18.71 -9.96 -13.96
CA GLY A 91 17.29 -10.06 -13.64
C GLY A 91 16.96 -9.74 -12.18
N LEU A 92 17.87 -9.20 -11.38
CA LEU A 92 17.63 -8.87 -9.97
C LEU A 92 16.88 -7.53 -9.79
N PRO A 93 16.20 -7.33 -8.65
CA PRO A 93 15.57 -6.06 -8.32
C PRO A 93 16.64 -5.03 -7.94
N SER A 94 16.57 -3.86 -8.56
CA SER A 94 17.40 -2.71 -8.20
C SER A 94 16.61 -1.41 -8.32
N GLU A 95 17.10 -0.36 -7.67
CA GLU A 95 16.49 0.97 -7.73
C GLU A 95 16.51 1.51 -9.16
N GLN A 96 17.64 1.36 -9.86
CA GLN A 96 17.76 1.73 -11.28
C GLN A 96 16.74 0.99 -12.14
N ARG A 97 16.56 -0.32 -11.92
CA ARG A 97 15.52 -1.08 -12.63
C ARG A 97 14.14 -0.52 -12.30
N SER A 98 13.82 -0.26 -11.04
CA SER A 98 12.51 0.27 -10.64
C SER A 98 12.18 1.59 -11.35
N GLN A 99 13.15 2.51 -11.44
CA GLN A 99 13.01 3.80 -12.09
C GLN A 99 12.71 3.67 -13.60
N VAL A 100 13.49 2.87 -14.32
CA VAL A 100 13.29 2.69 -15.77
C VAL A 100 11.95 2.00 -16.06
N GLU A 101 11.54 1.04 -15.22
CA GLU A 101 10.27 0.33 -15.38
C GLU A 101 9.06 1.23 -15.13
N GLU A 102 9.20 2.22 -14.23
CA GLU A 102 8.18 3.26 -13.98
C GLU A 102 8.10 4.22 -15.17
N GLN A 103 9.24 4.68 -15.69
CA GLN A 103 9.27 5.51 -16.90
C GLN A 103 8.61 4.81 -18.09
N LEU A 104 8.88 3.51 -18.26
CA LEU A 104 8.25 2.71 -19.31
C LEU A 104 6.72 2.59 -19.10
N SER A 105 6.26 2.35 -17.87
CA SER A 105 4.83 2.31 -17.55
C SER A 105 4.16 3.66 -17.91
N GLY A 106 4.80 4.77 -17.54
CA GLY A 106 4.33 6.11 -17.89
C GLY A 106 4.26 6.36 -19.40
N ALA A 107 5.30 5.96 -20.14
CA ALA A 107 5.32 6.12 -21.60
C ALA A 107 4.25 5.28 -22.30
N VAL A 108 4.01 4.04 -21.85
CA VAL A 108 2.94 3.19 -22.38
C VAL A 108 1.56 3.80 -22.09
N ARG A 109 1.34 4.33 -20.88
CA ARG A 109 0.10 5.04 -20.55
C ARG A 109 -0.10 6.26 -21.43
N ASN A 110 0.94 7.07 -21.64
CA ASN A 110 0.87 8.25 -22.50
C ASN A 110 0.55 7.89 -23.95
N LEU A 111 1.13 6.79 -24.47
CA LEU A 111 0.79 6.27 -25.79
C LEU A 111 -0.67 5.82 -25.88
N ILE A 112 -1.19 5.16 -24.85
CA ILE A 112 -2.61 4.76 -24.79
C ILE A 112 -3.54 5.99 -24.74
N VAL A 113 -3.12 7.09 -24.13
CA VAL A 113 -3.90 8.33 -24.13
C VAL A 113 -3.84 9.01 -25.50
N SER A 114 -2.69 9.03 -26.18
CA SER A 114 -2.57 9.70 -27.49
C SER A 114 -3.41 9.04 -28.58
N VAL A 115 -3.69 7.74 -28.48
CA VAL A 115 -4.57 7.05 -29.44
C VAL A 115 -6.04 7.48 -29.37
N GLU A 116 -6.48 8.20 -28.32
CA GLU A 116 -7.86 8.71 -28.25
C GLU A 116 -8.20 9.67 -29.40
N ALA A 117 -7.18 10.36 -29.94
CA ALA A 117 -7.29 11.22 -31.10
C ALA A 117 -7.54 10.46 -32.42
N TYR A 118 -7.44 9.13 -32.42
CA TYR A 118 -7.52 8.26 -33.60
C TYR A 118 -8.71 7.28 -33.49
N PRO A 119 -9.91 7.64 -33.99
CA PRO A 119 -11.10 6.81 -33.88
C PRO A 119 -10.95 5.39 -34.45
N GLU A 120 -10.19 5.23 -35.54
CA GLU A 120 -9.97 3.92 -36.16
C GLU A 120 -9.26 2.94 -35.21
N LEU A 121 -8.29 3.41 -34.42
CA LEU A 121 -7.61 2.62 -33.40
C LEU A 121 -8.55 2.21 -32.26
N ARG A 122 -9.47 3.10 -31.85
CA ARG A 122 -10.46 2.80 -30.80
C ARG A 122 -11.42 1.68 -31.19
N SER A 123 -11.63 1.46 -32.48
CA SER A 123 -12.43 0.35 -33.00
C SER A 123 -11.62 -0.88 -33.42
N ASN A 124 -10.28 -0.80 -33.38
CA ASN A 124 -9.43 -1.88 -33.82
C ASN A 124 -9.35 -2.98 -32.76
N VAL A 125 -9.88 -4.16 -33.09
CA VAL A 125 -9.97 -5.30 -32.15
C VAL A 125 -8.59 -5.75 -31.65
N ASN A 126 -7.56 -5.76 -32.52
CA ASN A 126 -6.21 -6.15 -32.12
C ASN A 126 -5.60 -5.14 -31.14
N PHE A 127 -5.83 -3.85 -31.37
CA PHE A 127 -5.38 -2.79 -30.46
C PHE A 127 -6.06 -2.90 -29.09
N LEU A 128 -7.39 -3.08 -29.06
CA LEU A 128 -8.15 -3.21 -27.82
C LEU A 128 -7.70 -4.43 -26.98
N GLU A 129 -7.40 -5.56 -27.65
CA GLU A 129 -6.86 -6.75 -26.98
C GLU A 129 -5.46 -6.49 -26.40
N LEU A 130 -4.57 -5.85 -27.16
CA LEU A 130 -3.23 -5.47 -26.66
C LEU A 130 -3.31 -4.50 -25.48
N GLN A 131 -4.19 -3.50 -25.56
CA GLN A 131 -4.43 -2.56 -24.47
C GLN A 131 -4.90 -3.28 -23.20
N LYS A 132 -5.85 -4.21 -23.33
CA LYS A 132 -6.34 -5.01 -22.22
C LYS A 132 -5.24 -5.87 -21.61
N GLN A 133 -4.46 -6.59 -22.42
CA GLN A 133 -3.36 -7.42 -21.94
C GLN A 133 -2.29 -6.61 -21.20
N LEU A 134 -1.94 -5.44 -21.74
CA LEU A 134 -1.01 -4.53 -21.08
C LEU A 134 -1.56 -3.99 -19.76
N ALA A 135 -2.84 -3.59 -19.71
CA ALA A 135 -3.48 -3.15 -18.47
C ALA A 135 -3.48 -4.26 -17.41
N GLU A 136 -3.84 -5.49 -17.79
CA GLU A 136 -3.79 -6.64 -16.88
C GLU A 136 -2.36 -6.91 -16.38
N THR A 137 -1.36 -6.79 -17.25
CA THR A 137 0.06 -6.94 -16.88
C THR A 137 0.51 -5.81 -15.93
N GLU A 138 0.13 -4.55 -16.17
CA GLU A 138 0.43 -3.44 -15.26
C GLU A 138 -0.20 -3.63 -13.88
N ASP A 139 -1.45 -4.09 -13.82
CA ASP A 139 -2.13 -4.38 -12.55
C ASP A 139 -1.43 -5.49 -11.77
N ARG A 140 -0.98 -6.54 -12.46
CA ARG A 140 -0.20 -7.64 -11.86
C ARG A 140 1.17 -7.17 -11.38
N ILE A 141 1.87 -6.32 -12.15
CA ILE A 141 3.14 -5.71 -11.74
C ILE A 141 2.92 -4.86 -10.47
N ALA A 142 1.87 -4.04 -10.44
CA ALA A 142 1.56 -3.18 -9.29
C ALA A 142 1.21 -4.01 -8.04
N ALA A 143 0.41 -5.06 -8.19
CA ALA A 143 0.10 -5.98 -7.10
C ALA A 143 1.34 -6.73 -6.61
N GLY A 144 2.15 -7.24 -7.55
CA GLY A 144 3.41 -7.92 -7.27
C GLY A 144 4.38 -7.02 -6.50
N ARG A 145 4.57 -5.77 -6.94
CA ARG A 145 5.38 -4.75 -6.24
C ARG A 145 4.96 -4.56 -4.79
N ARG A 146 3.65 -4.40 -4.53
CA ARG A 146 3.12 -4.27 -3.15
C ARG A 146 3.45 -5.50 -2.31
N PHE A 147 3.28 -6.70 -2.87
CA PHE A 147 3.55 -7.96 -2.18
C PHE A 147 5.05 -8.17 -1.91
N TYR A 148 5.89 -7.95 -2.91
CA TYR A 148 7.36 -8.01 -2.79
C TYR A 148 7.87 -7.02 -1.72
N ASN A 149 7.45 -5.75 -1.78
CA ASN A 149 7.87 -4.75 -0.80
C ASN A 149 7.37 -5.07 0.62
N ALA A 150 6.20 -5.69 0.77
CA ALA A 150 5.73 -6.18 2.07
C ALA A 150 6.63 -7.31 2.61
N ASN A 151 7.04 -8.26 1.76
CA ASN A 151 7.96 -9.33 2.13
C ASN A 151 9.34 -8.81 2.49
N VAL A 152 9.88 -7.87 1.70
CA VAL A 152 11.15 -7.18 1.98
C VAL A 152 11.08 -6.45 3.31
N ARG A 153 9.98 -5.74 3.59
CA ARG A 153 9.76 -5.08 4.90
C ARG A 153 9.79 -6.08 6.04
N ALA A 154 9.01 -7.16 5.96
CA ALA A 154 8.97 -8.16 7.03
C ALA A 154 10.34 -8.80 7.29
N TYR A 155 11.10 -9.08 6.22
CA TYR A 155 12.44 -9.63 6.30
C TYR A 155 13.45 -8.62 6.90
N ASN A 156 13.46 -7.38 6.42
CA ASN A 156 14.35 -6.33 6.92
C ASN A 156 14.06 -5.99 8.39
N THR A 157 12.78 -5.91 8.78
CA THR A 157 12.38 -5.75 10.18
C THR A 157 12.91 -6.91 11.04
N LYS A 158 12.84 -8.15 10.54
CA LYS A 158 13.36 -9.30 11.28
C LYS A 158 14.90 -9.26 11.42
N ILE A 159 15.61 -8.76 10.42
CA ILE A 159 17.07 -8.52 10.52
C ILE A 159 17.37 -7.49 11.61
N ASP A 160 16.58 -6.43 11.72
CA ASP A 160 16.80 -5.36 12.69
C ASP A 160 16.30 -5.69 14.11
N SER A 161 15.43 -6.68 14.27
CA SER A 161 14.77 -6.98 15.55
C SER A 161 15.62 -7.88 16.46
N VAL A 162 15.60 -7.61 17.76
CA VAL A 162 16.18 -8.49 18.79
C VAL A 162 15.16 -9.58 19.15
N PRO A 163 15.56 -10.85 19.31
CA PRO A 163 16.93 -11.39 19.27
C PRO A 163 17.41 -11.86 17.89
N SER A 164 16.60 -11.72 16.83
CA SER A 164 16.92 -12.27 15.51
C SER A 164 18.10 -11.58 14.79
N ASN A 165 18.42 -10.33 15.15
CA ASN A 165 19.57 -9.59 14.64
C ASN A 165 20.92 -10.26 14.94
N ILE A 166 21.04 -10.97 16.07
CA ILE A 166 22.25 -11.72 16.44
C ILE A 166 22.48 -12.86 15.44
N ILE A 167 21.43 -13.64 15.17
CA ILE A 167 21.46 -14.72 14.18
C ILE A 167 21.66 -14.15 12.77
N ALA A 168 21.04 -13.01 12.46
CA ALA A 168 21.24 -12.34 11.17
C ALA A 168 22.72 -11.99 10.94
N GLY A 169 23.37 -11.36 11.93
CA GLY A 169 24.78 -11.01 11.86
C GLY A 169 25.72 -12.21 11.83
N MET A 170 25.46 -13.25 12.64
CA MET A 170 26.30 -14.46 12.68
C MET A 170 26.28 -15.26 11.38
N PHE A 171 25.15 -15.27 10.67
CA PHE A 171 24.96 -16.06 9.44
C PHE A 171 24.89 -15.20 8.16
N ASN A 172 25.26 -13.92 8.21
CA ASN A 172 25.31 -13.00 7.07
C ASN A 172 23.96 -12.86 6.32
N PHE A 173 22.85 -12.73 7.06
CA PHE A 173 21.57 -12.35 6.47
C PHE A 173 21.54 -10.83 6.23
N GLU A 174 21.75 -10.43 4.98
CA GLU A 174 21.71 -9.03 4.54
C GLU A 174 20.31 -8.56 4.21
N LYS A 175 20.07 -7.24 4.30
CA LYS A 175 18.80 -6.61 3.95
C LYS A 175 18.52 -6.75 2.46
N ALA A 176 17.24 -6.96 2.14
CA ALA A 176 16.77 -6.95 0.76
C ALA A 176 16.42 -5.51 0.33
N THR A 177 16.65 -5.22 -0.94
CA THR A 177 16.33 -3.93 -1.58
C THR A 177 14.84 -3.86 -1.90
N TYR A 178 14.21 -2.71 -1.69
CA TYR A 178 12.83 -2.49 -2.13
C TYR A 178 12.77 -2.28 -3.65
N PHE A 179 11.67 -2.68 -4.27
CA PHE A 179 11.40 -2.42 -5.68
C PHE A 179 10.35 -1.31 -5.78
N GLU A 180 10.79 -0.08 -5.51
CA GLU A 180 9.98 1.13 -5.60
C GLU A 180 10.85 2.30 -6.06
N VAL A 181 10.21 3.31 -6.62
CA VAL A 181 10.88 4.57 -6.94
C VAL A 181 10.98 5.39 -5.66
N ASN A 182 12.18 5.58 -5.15
CA ASN A 182 12.46 6.53 -4.07
C ASN A 182 12.54 7.95 -4.63
N ASP A 183 11.45 8.46 -5.20
CA ASP A 183 11.39 9.87 -5.55
C ASP A 183 10.65 10.64 -4.43
N PRO A 184 11.33 11.50 -3.67
CA PRO A 184 10.70 12.36 -2.68
C PRO A 184 9.59 13.23 -3.29
N GLN A 185 9.67 13.57 -4.59
CA GLN A 185 8.67 14.39 -5.26
C GLN A 185 7.36 13.65 -5.55
N VAL A 186 7.41 12.34 -5.81
CA VAL A 186 6.20 11.50 -6.00
C VAL A 186 5.43 11.32 -4.68
N ARG A 187 6.10 11.49 -3.53
CA ARG A 187 5.47 11.45 -2.20
C ARG A 187 4.90 12.80 -1.75
N GLN A 188 5.15 13.89 -2.49
CA GLN A 188 4.50 15.17 -2.20
C GLN A 188 3.07 15.10 -2.73
N ALA A 189 2.09 15.24 -1.82
CA ALA A 189 0.71 15.38 -2.24
C ALA A 189 0.60 16.60 -3.18
N PRO A 190 -0.17 16.51 -4.29
CA PRO A 190 -0.39 17.66 -5.15
C PRO A 190 -0.97 18.80 -4.31
N ASP A 191 -0.33 19.97 -4.33
CA ASP A 191 -0.88 21.17 -3.71
C ASP A 191 -2.03 21.68 -4.59
N VAL A 192 -3.23 21.14 -4.36
CA VAL A 192 -4.42 21.55 -5.10
C VAL A 192 -4.99 22.80 -4.45
N SER A 193 -4.46 23.95 -4.87
CA SER A 193 -5.09 25.23 -4.61
C SER A 193 -6.30 25.40 -5.53
N PHE A 194 -7.49 25.08 -5.02
CA PHE A 194 -8.72 25.60 -5.59
C PHE A 194 -8.71 27.09 -5.29
N GLY A 195 -8.16 27.88 -6.22
CA GLY A 195 -7.97 29.32 -6.06
C GLY A 195 -9.15 29.94 -5.33
N GLU A 196 -8.82 30.72 -4.27
CA GLU A 196 -9.71 31.41 -3.35
C GLU A 196 -11.17 31.31 -3.80
N ILE A 197 -11.88 30.26 -3.35
CA ILE A 197 -13.32 30.29 -3.41
C ILE A 197 -13.65 31.48 -2.54
N ALA A 198 -13.80 32.64 -3.18
CA ALA A 198 -14.34 33.81 -2.57
C ALA A 198 -15.73 33.37 -2.14
N TYR A 199 -15.82 32.90 -0.89
CA TYR A 199 -16.93 33.25 -0.05
C TYR A 199 -16.99 34.76 -0.16
N ARG A 200 -17.78 35.23 -1.14
CA ARG A 200 -18.26 36.60 -1.19
C ARG A 200 -18.90 36.78 0.17
N GLY A 201 -18.13 37.37 1.07
CA GLY A 201 -18.53 37.58 2.44
C GLY A 201 -19.88 38.27 2.38
N GLU A 202 -20.88 37.64 2.97
CA GLU A 202 -21.82 38.41 3.75
C GLU A 202 -20.94 39.19 4.72
N GLN A 203 -20.82 40.49 4.45
CA GLN A 203 -20.22 41.43 5.36
C GLN A 203 -21.02 41.30 6.65
N GLN A 204 -20.49 40.55 7.63
CA GLN A 204 -20.96 40.62 8.98
C GLN A 204 -20.64 42.06 9.43
N GLN A 205 -21.59 42.98 9.26
CA GLN A 205 -21.58 44.26 9.96
C GLN A 205 -21.35 43.91 11.43
N ARG A 206 -20.15 44.16 11.94
CA ARG A 206 -19.93 44.26 13.37
C ARG A 206 -20.88 45.37 13.84
N PRO A 207 -21.81 45.11 14.77
CA PRO A 207 -22.62 46.19 15.32
C PRO A 207 -21.65 47.22 15.91
N SER A 208 -21.78 48.46 15.45
CA SER A 208 -21.09 49.61 16.02
C SER A 208 -21.29 49.60 17.53
N ALA A 209 -20.21 49.72 18.29
CA ALA A 209 -20.27 49.80 19.75
C ALA A 209 -21.32 50.85 20.17
N ALA A 210 -22.34 50.39 20.87
CA ALA A 210 -23.35 51.27 21.44
C ALA A 210 -22.69 52.24 22.44
N PRO A 211 -23.10 53.51 22.50
CA PRO A 211 -22.59 54.46 23.49
C PRO A 211 -22.90 53.96 24.91
N PRO A 212 -22.04 54.25 25.91
CA PRO A 212 -22.22 53.74 27.26
C PRO A 212 -23.52 54.25 27.88
N ALA A 213 -24.31 53.32 28.41
CA ALA A 213 -25.55 53.60 29.11
C ALA A 213 -25.29 54.35 30.44
N PRO A 214 -26.18 55.28 30.84
CA PRO A 214 -26.07 55.98 32.13
C PRO A 214 -26.24 55.01 33.31
N PRO A 215 -25.67 55.33 34.49
CA PRO A 215 -25.65 54.42 35.63
C PRO A 215 -27.07 54.13 36.16
N VAL A 216 -27.37 52.84 36.33
CA VAL A 216 -28.64 52.32 36.86
C VAL A 216 -28.76 52.66 38.34
N GLN A 217 -29.77 53.44 38.73
CA GLN A 217 -30.19 53.63 40.12
C GLN A 217 -30.95 52.38 40.59
N ASN A 218 -30.49 51.78 41.68
CA ASN A 218 -31.12 50.60 42.30
C ASN A 218 -32.36 51.03 43.08
N ASP A 219 -33.56 50.87 42.49
CA ASP A 219 -34.82 50.97 43.23
C ASP A 219 -35.23 49.58 43.77
N PRO A 220 -35.28 49.37 45.09
CA PRO A 220 -35.54 48.05 45.69
C PRO A 220 -37.02 47.63 45.71
N GLN A 221 -37.89 48.22 44.88
CA GLN A 221 -39.34 47.90 44.85
C GLN A 221 -39.90 47.52 43.46
N ALA A 222 -39.06 47.19 42.48
CA ALA A 222 -39.55 46.64 41.21
C ALA A 222 -40.01 45.18 41.37
N LEU A 223 -41.31 44.93 41.13
CA LEU A 223 -41.89 43.57 41.10
C LEU A 223 -41.25 42.72 39.98
N PRO A 224 -40.99 41.42 40.20
CA PRO A 224 -40.36 40.56 39.20
C PRO A 224 -41.24 40.42 37.94
N ASN A 225 -40.67 40.74 36.77
CA ASN A 225 -41.32 40.51 35.48
C ASN A 225 -41.24 39.02 35.10
N PRO A 226 -42.37 38.29 34.97
CA PRO A 226 -42.39 36.85 34.72
C PRO A 226 -42.01 36.42 33.29
N ASN A 227 -41.73 37.36 32.39
CA ASN A 227 -41.37 37.07 30.99
C ASN A 227 -39.89 37.29 30.62
N ALA A 228 -38.99 37.40 31.61
CA ALA A 228 -37.56 37.43 31.33
C ALA A 228 -37.04 36.00 31.01
N GLN A 229 -36.91 35.69 29.71
CA GLN A 229 -36.21 34.50 29.26
C GLN A 229 -34.71 34.63 29.59
N ALA A 230 -34.19 33.67 30.36
CA ALA A 230 -32.76 33.62 30.67
C ALA A 230 -31.95 33.47 29.36
N PRO A 231 -30.83 34.19 29.19
CA PRO A 231 -29.96 34.00 28.04
C PRO A 231 -29.43 32.56 28.02
N TYR A 232 -29.61 31.87 26.89
CA TYR A 232 -28.99 30.56 26.66
C TYR A 232 -27.46 30.67 26.81
N GLN A 233 -26.91 29.94 27.77
CA GLN A 233 -25.47 29.71 27.87
C GLN A 233 -25.14 28.44 27.08
N PRO A 234 -24.26 28.49 26.06
CA PRO A 234 -23.80 27.28 25.41
C PRO A 234 -22.99 26.43 26.42
N PRO A 235 -23.07 25.08 26.37
CA PRO A 235 -22.33 24.23 27.28
C PRO A 235 -20.83 24.48 27.14
N GLN A 236 -20.15 24.75 28.25
CA GLN A 236 -18.70 24.75 28.29
C GLN A 236 -18.22 23.33 27.96
N ALA A 237 -17.38 23.21 26.92
CA ALA A 237 -16.74 21.97 26.55
C ALA A 237 -15.84 21.51 27.72
N GLN A 238 -16.37 20.59 28.54
CA GLN A 238 -15.56 19.85 29.50
C GLN A 238 -14.60 18.97 28.70
N GLY A 239 -13.31 19.26 28.84
CA GLY A 239 -12.24 18.42 28.32
C GLY A 239 -12.36 17.00 28.89
N GLY A 240 -12.68 16.06 28.00
CA GLY A 240 -12.63 14.64 28.25
C GLY A 240 -12.64 13.93 26.90
N ALA A 241 -11.52 13.31 26.54
CA ALA A 241 -11.48 12.45 25.37
C ALA A 241 -12.54 11.34 25.51
N PRO A 242 -13.27 10.96 24.44
CA PRO A 242 -14.21 9.87 24.52
C PRO A 242 -13.45 8.58 24.86
N GLN A 243 -13.88 7.90 25.93
CA GLN A 243 -13.38 6.57 26.25
C GLN A 243 -13.79 5.60 25.11
N PRO A 244 -12.88 4.74 24.63
CA PRO A 244 -13.24 3.74 23.64
C PRO A 244 -14.24 2.74 24.26
N ALA A 245 -15.30 2.43 23.51
CA ALA A 245 -16.27 1.42 23.89
C ALA A 245 -15.57 0.06 24.13
N PRO A 246 -16.02 -0.75 25.11
CA PRO A 246 -15.47 -2.08 25.29
C PRO A 246 -15.82 -2.96 24.10
N TRP A 247 -14.82 -3.66 23.57
CA TRP A 247 -14.99 -4.64 22.49
C TRP A 247 -16.06 -5.67 22.87
N GLN A 248 -17.18 -5.69 22.15
CA GLN A 248 -18.11 -6.81 22.19
C GLN A 248 -17.48 -7.97 21.40
N GLN A 249 -17.32 -9.11 22.05
CA GLN A 249 -16.87 -10.34 21.40
C GLN A 249 -17.84 -10.72 20.26
N PRO A 250 -17.34 -11.02 19.06
CA PRO A 250 -18.16 -11.67 18.05
C PRO A 250 -18.66 -13.00 18.60
N GLN A 251 -19.99 -13.21 18.60
CA GLN A 251 -20.56 -14.50 18.95
C GLN A 251 -20.04 -15.55 17.97
N GLN A 252 -19.40 -16.60 18.50
CA GLN A 252 -18.97 -17.73 17.71
C GLN A 252 -20.20 -18.40 17.07
N PRO A 253 -20.16 -18.73 15.77
CA PRO A 253 -21.15 -19.63 15.19
C PRO A 253 -21.11 -20.94 15.96
N GLN A 254 -22.26 -21.40 16.46
CA GLN A 254 -22.39 -22.72 17.08
C GLN A 254 -21.86 -23.77 16.10
N GLN A 255 -20.81 -24.48 16.50
CA GLN A 255 -20.31 -25.65 15.77
C GLN A 255 -21.40 -26.72 15.79
N GLN A 256 -21.94 -27.02 14.61
CA GLN A 256 -22.77 -28.21 14.43
C GLN A 256 -21.89 -29.44 14.61
N ASP A 257 -22.31 -30.35 15.50
CA ASP A 257 -21.66 -31.61 15.81
C ASP A 257 -21.56 -32.50 14.54
N PRO A 258 -20.36 -32.95 14.12
CA PRO A 258 -20.20 -33.77 12.92
C PRO A 258 -20.80 -35.19 12.99
N ARG A 259 -21.41 -35.60 14.11
CA ARG A 259 -21.87 -36.99 14.28
C ARG A 259 -23.24 -37.33 13.69
N GLN A 260 -23.84 -36.44 12.89
CA GLN A 260 -25.14 -36.72 12.26
C GLN A 260 -25.09 -36.47 10.75
N GLN A 261 -24.30 -37.26 10.03
CA GLN A 261 -24.51 -37.46 8.59
C GLN A 261 -25.03 -38.89 8.34
N PRO A 262 -26.16 -39.06 7.64
CA PRO A 262 -26.60 -40.37 7.19
C PRO A 262 -25.60 -40.92 6.15
N PRO A 263 -25.39 -42.26 6.07
CA PRO A 263 -24.39 -42.83 5.18
C PRO A 263 -24.77 -42.60 3.71
N GLY A 264 -24.02 -41.72 3.05
CA GLY A 264 -24.09 -41.46 1.62
C GLY A 264 -23.35 -42.52 0.80
N GLN A 265 -23.96 -42.90 -0.31
CA GLN A 265 -23.60 -43.99 -1.20
C GLN A 265 -22.18 -43.89 -1.78
N GLY A 266 -21.53 -45.05 -1.87
CA GLY A 266 -20.17 -45.20 -2.40
C GLY A 266 -20.07 -44.82 -3.88
N TYR A 267 -19.00 -44.07 -4.20
CA TYR A 267 -18.62 -43.71 -5.55
C TYR A 267 -17.85 -44.89 -6.19
N GLN A 268 -18.32 -45.41 -7.33
CA GLN A 268 -17.59 -46.36 -8.17
C GLN A 268 -16.87 -45.61 -9.31
N PRO A 269 -15.56 -45.83 -9.54
CA PRO A 269 -14.86 -45.24 -10.67
C PRO A 269 -15.13 -46.03 -11.97
N PRO A 270 -15.25 -45.34 -13.13
CA PRO A 270 -15.43 -46.01 -14.42
C PRO A 270 -14.14 -46.65 -14.93
N ARG A 271 -14.30 -47.76 -15.67
CA ARG A 271 -13.24 -48.46 -16.41
C ARG A 271 -12.85 -47.71 -17.68
#